data_AF-A0A380GMV8-F1
#
_entry.id   AF-A0A380GMV8-F1
#
_cell.length_a   1.000
_cell.length_b   1.000
_cell.length_c   1.000
_cell.angle_alpha   90.00
_cell.angle_beta   90.00
_cell.angle_gamma   90.00
#
_symmetry.space_group_name_H-M   'P 1'
#
loop_
_entity.id
_entity.type
_entity.pdbx_description
1 polymer ?
#
loop_
_entity_poly.entity_id
_entity_poly.type
_entity_poly.pdbx_seq_one_letter_code
_entity_poly.pdbx_strand_id
1 'polypeptide(L)'
;MFSTMFSLISIGIFILVNHLIDIIIKSDLLSISIALLISSMLIIFVLNKYVYVFLLNIFRTQMNKTRIDSQKNELIHEHAIDSILSNSQMSYYIECYHDKYIEEPSMYGLIFKHEIDNNLDVSFIISTTGKFTNQKLSEADSYYVYHKTNMTSYYKIYGFKD
;
A
#
# COMPACT_ATOMS: atom_id res chain seq x y z
N MET A 1 58.70 -37.57 -12.10
CA MET A 1 58.65 -36.09 -12.21
C MET A 1 57.24 -35.52 -12.09
N PHE A 2 56.21 -36.10 -12.73
CA PHE A 2 54.83 -35.58 -12.64
C PHE A 2 54.24 -35.69 -11.21
N SER A 3 54.46 -36.82 -10.54
CA SER A 3 54.00 -37.06 -9.15
C SER A 3 54.68 -36.12 -8.13
N THR A 4 55.95 -35.81 -8.30
CA THR A 4 56.70 -34.91 -7.39
C THR A 4 56.27 -33.45 -7.55
N MET A 5 55.98 -32.98 -8.77
CA MET A 5 55.41 -31.65 -8.98
C MET A 5 53.99 -31.54 -8.45
N PHE A 6 53.16 -32.57 -8.63
CA PHE A 6 51.80 -32.58 -8.10
C PHE A 6 51.78 -32.54 -6.56
N SER A 7 52.72 -33.24 -5.92
CA SER A 7 52.92 -33.21 -4.47
C SER A 7 53.34 -31.82 -3.97
N LEU A 8 54.29 -31.16 -4.63
CA LEU A 8 54.72 -29.80 -4.30
C LEU A 8 53.60 -28.76 -4.45
N ILE A 9 52.81 -28.86 -5.52
CA ILE A 9 51.64 -28.00 -5.73
C ILE A 9 50.60 -28.22 -4.62
N SER A 10 50.34 -29.47 -4.25
CA SER A 10 49.39 -29.81 -3.19
C SER A 10 49.84 -29.30 -1.82
N ILE A 11 51.14 -29.38 -1.52
CA ILE A 11 51.74 -28.82 -0.29
C ILE A 11 51.64 -27.29 -0.29
N GLY A 12 51.90 -26.64 -1.42
CA GLY A 12 51.77 -25.19 -1.56
C GLY A 12 50.34 -24.70 -1.32
N ILE A 13 49.35 -25.40 -1.90
CA ILE A 13 47.92 -25.11 -1.68
C ILE A 13 47.55 -25.31 -0.20
N PHE A 14 48.04 -26.37 0.43
CA PHE A 14 47.78 -26.65 1.85
C PHE A 14 48.32 -25.54 2.76
N ILE A 15 49.57 -25.10 2.54
CA ILE A 15 50.17 -24.01 3.32
C ILE A 15 49.39 -22.70 3.13
N LEU A 16 48.98 -22.39 1.89
CA LEU A 16 48.25 -21.16 1.57
C LEU A 16 46.85 -21.13 2.20
N VAL A 17 46.12 -22.25 2.15
CA VAL A 17 44.80 -22.39 2.80
C VAL A 17 44.94 -22.29 4.32
N ASN A 18 45.94 -22.94 4.91
CA ASN A 18 46.15 -22.91 6.36
C ASN A 18 46.53 -21.50 6.85
N HIS A 19 47.29 -20.75 6.05
CA HIS A 19 47.64 -19.36 6.37
C HIS A 19 46.44 -18.41 6.25
N LEU A 20 45.56 -18.61 5.27
CA LEU A 20 44.32 -17.85 5.14
C LEU A 20 43.38 -18.09 6.33
N ILE A 21 43.24 -19.35 6.75
CA ILE A 21 42.45 -19.73 7.92
C ILE A 21 43.03 -19.08 9.18
N ASP A 22 44.36 -19.09 9.36
CA ASP A 22 45.02 -18.49 10.52
C ASP A 22 44.86 -16.95 10.54
N ILE A 23 44.82 -16.27 9.38
CA ILE A 23 44.56 -14.81 9.29
C ILE A 23 43.10 -14.48 9.65
N ILE A 24 42.15 -15.30 9.19
CA ILE A 24 40.72 -15.15 9.46
C ILE A 24 40.44 -15.39 10.95
N ILE A 25 41.11 -16.37 11.56
CA ILE A 25 40.94 -16.72 12.98
C ILE A 25 41.69 -15.74 13.89
N LYS A 26 42.88 -15.24 13.53
CA LYS A 26 43.67 -14.34 14.39
C LYS A 26 43.21 -12.88 14.41
N SER A 27 42.50 -12.40 13.39
CA SER A 27 42.01 -11.03 13.42
C SER A 27 40.69 -10.99 14.19
N ASP A 28 40.77 -11.02 15.52
CA ASP A 28 39.63 -10.75 16.42
C ASP A 28 38.85 -9.52 15.94
N LEU A 29 39.56 -8.51 15.44
CA LEU A 29 39.01 -7.30 14.83
C LEU A 29 38.10 -7.55 13.62
N LEU A 30 38.44 -8.50 12.74
CA LEU A 30 37.66 -8.84 11.54
C LEU A 30 36.42 -9.66 11.90
N SER A 31 36.57 -10.61 12.83
CA SER A 31 35.45 -11.37 13.41
C SER A 31 34.45 -10.46 14.12
N ILE A 32 34.94 -9.53 14.95
CA ILE A 32 34.13 -8.51 15.63
C ILE A 32 33.41 -7.61 14.61
N SER A 33 34.10 -7.20 13.54
CA SER A 33 33.52 -6.36 12.49
C SER A 33 32.38 -7.07 11.74
N ILE A 34 32.56 -8.36 11.40
CA ILE A 34 31.52 -9.17 10.74
C ILE A 34 30.32 -9.37 11.68
N ALA A 35 30.57 -9.68 12.95
CA ALA A 35 29.52 -9.86 13.95
C ALA A 35 28.70 -8.57 14.16
N LEU A 36 29.35 -7.41 14.21
CA LEU A 36 28.70 -6.10 14.27
C LEU A 36 27.83 -5.83 13.03
N LEU A 37 28.32 -6.17 11.85
CA LEU A 37 27.59 -5.95 10.59
C LEU A 37 26.32 -6.81 10.54
N ILE A 38 26.42 -8.10 10.87
CA ILE A 38 25.27 -9.01 10.97
C ILE A 38 24.27 -8.53 12.03
N SER A 39 24.76 -8.15 13.21
CA SER A 39 23.93 -7.62 14.31
C SER A 39 23.17 -6.36 13.88
N SER A 40 23.83 -5.43 13.21
CA SER A 40 23.21 -4.20 12.72
C SER A 40 22.10 -4.47 11.70
N MET A 41 22.29 -5.41 10.78
CA MET A 41 21.26 -5.81 9.82
C MET A 41 20.04 -6.42 10.52
N LEU A 42 20.26 -7.28 11.52
CA LEU A 42 19.21 -7.88 12.33
C LEU A 42 18.42 -6.82 13.11
N ILE A 43 19.11 -5.86 13.72
CA ILE A 43 18.49 -4.74 14.44
C ILE A 43 17.63 -3.90 13.49
N ILE A 44 18.17 -3.52 12.32
CA ILE A 44 17.44 -2.75 11.32
C ILE A 44 16.19 -3.51 10.85
N PHE A 45 16.31 -4.82 10.62
CA PHE A 45 15.18 -5.66 10.24
C PHE A 45 14.08 -5.67 11.31
N VAL A 46 14.44 -5.86 12.58
CA VAL A 46 13.48 -5.86 13.70
C VAL A 46 12.84 -4.48 13.87
N LEU A 47 13.62 -3.40 13.78
CA LEU A 47 13.11 -2.03 13.86
C LEU A 47 12.09 -1.75 12.76
N ASN A 48 12.43 -2.07 11.50
CA ASN A 48 11.56 -1.84 10.36
C ASN A 48 10.28 -2.68 10.41
N LYS A 49 10.40 -3.96 10.73
CA LYS A 49 9.26 -4.89 10.69
C LYS A 49 8.29 -4.70 11.85
N TYR A 50 8.79 -4.34 13.03
CA TYR A 50 7.98 -4.33 14.25
C TYR A 50 7.89 -2.94 14.87
N VAL A 51 9.03 -2.33 15.20
CA VAL A 51 9.05 -1.11 16.04
C VAL A 51 8.46 0.09 15.29
N TYR A 52 8.89 0.35 14.06
CA TYR A 52 8.37 1.48 13.29
C TYR A 52 6.90 1.30 12.91
N VAL A 53 6.48 0.09 12.53
CA VAL A 53 5.08 -0.21 12.26
C VAL A 53 4.21 0.07 13.49
N PHE A 54 4.66 -0.40 14.66
CA PHE A 54 3.96 -0.15 15.92
C PHE A 54 3.86 1.34 16.26
N LEU A 55 4.98 2.07 16.15
CA LEU A 55 5.00 3.51 16.42
C LEU A 55 4.10 4.29 15.45
N LEU A 56 4.14 3.98 14.15
CA LEU A 56 3.28 4.59 13.15
C LEU A 56 1.80 4.37 13.46
N ASN A 57 1.42 3.17 13.90
CA ASN A 57 0.03 2.88 14.29
C ASN A 57 -0.40 3.70 15.51
N ILE A 58 0.47 3.89 16.51
CA ILE A 58 0.19 4.77 17.66
C ILE A 58 -0.01 6.21 17.20
N PHE A 59 0.91 6.74 16.40
CA PHE A 59 0.79 8.11 15.87
C PHE A 59 -0.49 8.30 15.07
N ARG A 60 -0.84 7.34 14.22
CA ARG A 60 -2.07 7.38 13.41
C ARG A 60 -3.32 7.38 14.28
N THR A 61 -3.34 6.54 15.33
CA THR A 61 -4.47 6.47 16.28
C THR A 61 -4.65 7.81 16.99
N GLN A 62 -3.57 8.41 17.50
CA GLN A 62 -3.64 9.71 18.16
C GLN A 62 -4.09 10.81 17.20
N MET A 63 -3.57 10.81 15.97
CA MET A 63 -3.93 11.80 14.95
C MET A 63 -5.39 11.68 14.54
N ASN A 64 -5.90 10.46 14.34
CA ASN A 64 -7.31 10.22 14.03
C ASN A 64 -8.21 10.69 15.18
N LYS A 65 -7.83 10.44 16.43
CA LYS A 65 -8.55 10.96 17.58
C LYS A 65 -8.67 12.49 17.54
N THR A 66 -7.55 13.20 17.34
CA THR A 66 -7.57 14.67 17.22
C THR A 66 -8.42 15.15 16.04
N ARG A 67 -8.42 14.42 14.92
CA ARG A 67 -9.24 14.75 13.74
C ARG A 67 -10.72 14.57 14.03
N ILE A 68 -11.13 13.48 14.65
CA ILE A 68 -12.52 13.23 15.09
C ILE A 68 -12.98 14.34 16.04
N ASP A 69 -12.15 14.67 17.04
CA ASP A 69 -12.43 15.77 17.99
C ASP A 69 -12.60 17.12 17.27
N SER A 70 -11.96 17.27 16.10
CA SER A 70 -12.06 18.45 15.23
C SER A 70 -13.11 18.34 14.12
N GLN A 71 -14.00 17.33 14.18
CA GLN A 71 -15.00 17.03 13.14
C GLN A 71 -14.40 16.79 11.73
N LYS A 72 -13.22 16.19 11.66
CA LYS A 72 -12.53 15.80 10.42
C LYS A 72 -12.48 14.29 10.28
N ASN A 73 -12.56 13.79 9.04
CA ASN A 73 -12.47 12.36 8.73
C ASN A 73 -11.15 11.73 9.21
N GLU A 74 -11.17 10.47 9.60
CA GLU A 74 -9.97 9.68 9.96
C GLU A 74 -8.98 9.53 8.79
N LEU A 75 -7.68 9.49 9.08
CA LEU A 75 -6.62 9.11 8.14
C LEU A 75 -6.53 7.58 8.09
N ILE A 76 -7.38 6.95 7.30
CA ILE A 76 -7.22 5.54 6.89
C ILE A 76 -6.11 5.48 5.83
N HIS A 77 -5.62 4.29 5.44
CA HIS A 77 -4.84 4.21 4.20
C HIS A 77 -5.73 4.78 3.10
N GLU A 78 -5.37 5.95 2.57
CA GLU A 78 -6.21 6.66 1.60
C GLU A 78 -6.53 5.69 0.46
N HIS A 79 -7.79 5.28 0.42
CA HIS A 79 -8.28 4.57 -0.72
C HIS A 79 -8.36 5.59 -1.86
N ALA A 80 -8.07 5.21 -3.11
CA ALA A 80 -8.06 6.17 -4.22
C ALA A 80 -9.38 6.96 -4.31
N ILE A 81 -10.49 6.35 -3.88
CA ILE A 81 -11.81 7.00 -3.81
C ILE A 81 -11.86 8.17 -2.81
N ASP A 82 -11.10 8.11 -1.71
CA ASP A 82 -11.04 9.19 -0.70
C ASP A 82 -10.48 10.45 -1.34
N SER A 83 -9.44 10.32 -2.15
CA SER A 83 -8.87 11.44 -2.91
C SER A 83 -9.86 11.97 -3.95
N ILE A 84 -10.57 11.08 -4.66
CA ILE A 84 -11.53 11.47 -5.70
C ILE A 84 -12.70 12.26 -5.08
N LEU A 85 -13.21 11.82 -3.94
CA LEU A 85 -14.37 12.42 -3.27
C LEU A 85 -14.00 13.49 -2.22
N SER A 86 -12.73 13.86 -2.10
CA SER A 86 -12.24 14.79 -1.06
C SER A 86 -12.57 16.26 -1.32
N ASN A 87 -12.96 16.63 -2.55
CA ASN A 87 -13.22 18.03 -2.89
C ASN A 87 -14.54 18.51 -2.28
N SER A 88 -14.46 19.33 -1.25
CA SER A 88 -15.61 19.89 -0.53
C SER A 88 -16.44 20.90 -1.34
N GLN A 89 -15.98 21.32 -2.51
CA GLN A 89 -16.73 22.18 -3.45
C GLN A 89 -17.45 21.37 -4.53
N MET A 90 -17.46 20.05 -4.42
CA MET A 90 -18.12 19.18 -5.39
C MET A 90 -19.20 18.31 -4.74
N SER A 91 -20.33 18.27 -5.43
CA SER A 91 -21.40 17.30 -5.22
C SER A 91 -21.24 16.14 -6.20
N TYR A 92 -21.30 14.91 -5.71
CA TYR A 92 -21.12 13.72 -6.55
C TYR A 92 -22.44 12.98 -6.75
N TYR A 93 -22.82 12.75 -8.00
CA TYR A 93 -23.92 11.88 -8.39
C TYR A 93 -23.37 10.51 -8.80
N ILE A 94 -24.07 9.43 -8.46
CA ILE A 94 -23.65 8.07 -8.77
C ILE A 94 -24.79 7.28 -9.43
N GLU A 95 -24.41 6.44 -10.38
CA GLU A 95 -25.28 5.46 -11.04
C GLU A 95 -24.64 4.07 -10.91
N CYS A 96 -25.38 3.09 -10.39
CA CYS A 96 -24.96 1.71 -10.26
C CYS A 96 -25.58 0.86 -11.37
N TYR A 97 -24.77 0.01 -12.00
CA TYR A 97 -25.17 -0.91 -13.06
C TYR A 97 -24.78 -2.34 -12.69
N HIS A 98 -25.63 -3.32 -12.99
CA HIS A 98 -25.36 -4.73 -12.68
C HIS A 98 -24.47 -5.42 -13.74
N ASP A 99 -24.45 -4.89 -14.97
CA ASP A 99 -23.68 -5.40 -16.10
C ASP A 99 -23.39 -4.24 -17.09
N LYS A 100 -22.28 -4.33 -17.83
CA LYS A 100 -21.87 -3.41 -18.90
C LYS A 100 -22.86 -3.33 -20.08
N TYR A 101 -23.70 -4.34 -20.25
CA TYR A 101 -24.70 -4.40 -21.34
C TYR A 101 -26.07 -3.86 -20.95
N ILE A 102 -26.28 -3.48 -19.68
CA ILE A 102 -27.53 -2.91 -19.20
C ILE A 102 -27.43 -1.38 -19.29
N GLU A 103 -28.35 -0.76 -20.03
CA GLU A 103 -28.38 0.70 -20.23
C GLU A 103 -29.06 1.46 -19.08
N GLU A 104 -29.81 0.76 -18.23
CA GLU A 104 -30.52 1.36 -17.11
C GLU A 104 -29.80 1.13 -15.76
N PRO A 105 -29.54 2.20 -14.99
CA PRO A 105 -28.95 2.05 -13.68
C PRO A 105 -29.97 1.45 -12.71
N SER A 106 -29.53 0.47 -11.94
CA SER A 106 -30.34 -0.16 -10.89
C SER A 106 -30.54 0.73 -9.66
N MET A 107 -29.61 1.65 -9.43
CA MET A 107 -29.66 2.58 -8.31
C MET A 107 -28.94 3.87 -8.70
N TYR A 108 -29.44 5.01 -8.23
CA TYR A 108 -28.84 6.30 -8.48
C TYR A 108 -29.18 7.31 -7.38
N GLY A 109 -28.34 8.33 -7.25
CA GLY A 109 -28.52 9.38 -6.24
C GLY A 109 -27.26 10.20 -6.03
N LEU A 110 -27.32 11.15 -5.09
CA LEU A 110 -26.15 11.90 -4.67
C LEU A 110 -25.40 11.13 -3.58
N ILE A 111 -24.08 11.06 -3.67
CA ILE A 111 -23.23 10.43 -2.67
C ILE A 111 -23.29 11.28 -1.39
N PHE A 112 -23.77 10.67 -0.30
CA PHE A 112 -23.77 11.29 1.02
C PHE A 112 -22.53 10.90 1.82
N LYS A 113 -22.14 9.63 1.76
CA LYS A 113 -20.97 9.06 2.42
C LYS A 113 -20.52 7.82 1.66
N HIS A 114 -19.25 7.43 1.81
CA HIS A 114 -18.78 6.11 1.43
C HIS A 114 -18.11 5.40 2.61
N GLU A 115 -18.06 4.07 2.52
CA GLU A 115 -17.44 3.19 3.49
C GLU A 115 -16.58 2.17 2.75
N ILE A 116 -15.44 1.80 3.33
CA ILE A 116 -14.53 0.81 2.76
C ILE A 116 -14.68 -0.47 3.58
N ASP A 117 -14.96 -1.59 2.92
CA ASP A 117 -15.10 -2.89 3.56
C ASP A 117 -13.74 -3.59 3.76
N ASN A 118 -13.75 -4.76 4.42
CA ASN A 118 -12.54 -5.53 4.71
C ASN A 118 -11.81 -6.05 3.45
N ASN A 119 -12.47 -6.06 2.29
CA ASN A 119 -11.88 -6.43 1.01
C ASN A 119 -11.32 -5.20 0.26
N LEU A 120 -11.27 -4.03 0.91
CA LEU A 120 -10.94 -2.74 0.31
C LEU A 120 -11.93 -2.30 -0.77
N ASP A 121 -13.13 -2.86 -0.78
CA ASP A 121 -14.17 -2.42 -1.70
C ASP A 121 -14.97 -1.27 -1.10
N VAL A 122 -15.39 -0.35 -1.95
CA VAL A 122 -16.12 0.85 -1.57
C VAL A 122 -17.62 0.57 -1.65
N SER A 123 -18.32 0.91 -0.58
CA SER A 123 -19.79 0.95 -0.51
C SER A 123 -20.23 2.41 -0.40
N PHE A 124 -21.21 2.81 -1.21
CA PHE A 124 -21.71 4.18 -1.23
C PHE A 124 -23.06 4.26 -0.53
N ILE A 125 -23.19 5.23 0.39
CA ILE A 125 -24.45 5.65 0.98
C ILE A 125 -24.92 6.86 0.19
N ILE A 126 -26.08 6.73 -0.44
CA ILE A 126 -26.61 7.76 -1.34
C ILE A 126 -27.91 8.36 -0.79
N SER A 127 -28.09 9.64 -1.03
CA SER A 127 -29.39 10.29 -0.90
C SER A 127 -30.16 10.11 -2.20
N THR A 128 -31.38 9.59 -2.12
CA THR A 128 -32.20 9.31 -3.31
C THR A 128 -32.60 10.61 -4.00
N THR A 129 -32.35 10.67 -5.31
CA THR A 129 -32.76 11.78 -6.17
C THR A 129 -33.49 11.25 -7.38
N GLY A 130 -34.10 12.11 -8.20
CA GLY A 130 -34.50 11.71 -9.56
C GLY A 130 -33.27 11.36 -10.40
N LYS A 131 -33.44 10.49 -11.41
CA LYS A 131 -32.37 10.16 -12.36
C LYS A 131 -31.97 11.42 -13.12
N PHE A 132 -30.67 11.71 -13.18
CA PHE A 132 -30.19 12.83 -13.98
C PHE A 132 -30.30 12.49 -15.46
N THR A 133 -30.71 13.48 -16.27
CA THR A 133 -30.78 13.31 -17.72
C THR A 133 -29.37 13.28 -18.31
N ASN A 134 -29.20 12.66 -19.48
CA ASN A 134 -27.91 12.67 -20.19
C ASN A 134 -27.38 14.08 -20.43
N GLN A 135 -28.27 15.05 -20.66
CA GLN A 135 -27.90 16.46 -20.76
C GLN A 135 -27.27 16.96 -19.46
N LYS A 136 -27.91 16.72 -18.30
CA LYS A 136 -27.34 17.12 -17.01
C LYS A 136 -26.03 16.40 -16.70
N LEU A 137 -25.91 15.12 -17.04
CA LEU A 137 -24.66 14.37 -16.86
C LEU A 137 -23.51 14.92 -17.72
N SER A 138 -23.81 15.50 -18.88
CA SER A 138 -22.80 16.12 -19.75
C SER A 138 -22.20 17.42 -19.18
N GLU A 139 -22.86 18.01 -18.19
CA GLU A 139 -22.39 19.20 -17.47
C GLU A 139 -21.44 18.86 -16.30
N ALA A 140 -21.16 17.58 -16.05
CA ALA A 140 -20.28 17.16 -14.98
C ALA A 140 -18.82 17.61 -15.23
N ASP A 141 -18.19 18.20 -14.21
CA ASP A 141 -16.79 18.62 -14.24
C ASP A 141 -15.82 17.43 -14.18
N SER A 142 -16.28 16.31 -13.63
CA SER A 142 -15.47 15.11 -13.49
C SER A 142 -16.30 13.84 -13.64
N TYR A 143 -15.66 12.80 -14.18
CA TYR A 143 -16.27 11.50 -14.44
C TYR A 143 -15.33 10.38 -14.04
N TYR A 144 -15.86 9.43 -13.26
CA TYR A 144 -15.11 8.27 -12.77
C TYR A 144 -15.94 7.00 -12.93
N VAL A 145 -15.24 5.88 -13.10
CA VAL A 145 -15.83 4.54 -13.11
C VAL A 145 -15.17 3.71 -12.03
N TYR A 146 -15.98 3.11 -11.17
CA TYR A 146 -15.52 2.23 -10.10
C TYR A 146 -16.11 0.83 -10.26
N HIS A 147 -15.24 -0.18 -10.12
CA HIS A 147 -15.62 -1.59 -10.15
C HIS A 147 -15.34 -2.21 -8.79
N LYS A 148 -16.35 -2.89 -8.24
CA LYS A 148 -16.16 -3.69 -7.03
C LYS A 148 -15.39 -4.96 -7.37
N THR A 149 -14.48 -5.38 -6.50
CA THR A 149 -13.70 -6.60 -6.70
C THR A 149 -14.64 -7.81 -6.76
N ASN A 150 -14.47 -8.68 -7.75
CA ASN A 150 -15.25 -9.92 -7.95
C ASN A 150 -16.76 -9.73 -8.21
N MET A 151 -17.21 -8.56 -8.69
CA MET A 151 -18.58 -8.37 -9.17
C MET A 151 -18.61 -7.85 -10.62
N THR A 152 -19.67 -8.18 -11.35
CA THR A 152 -19.94 -7.60 -12.68
C THR A 152 -20.51 -6.20 -12.61
N SER A 153 -20.92 -5.77 -11.41
CA SER A 153 -21.48 -4.45 -11.17
C SER A 153 -20.40 -3.38 -11.18
N TYR A 154 -20.80 -2.19 -11.63
CA TYR A 154 -19.93 -1.03 -11.70
C TYR A 154 -20.71 0.25 -11.44
N TYR A 155 -19.99 1.27 -11.00
CA TYR A 155 -20.52 2.57 -10.66
C TYR A 155 -19.95 3.62 -11.59
N LYS A 156 -20.82 4.46 -12.13
CA LYS A 156 -20.45 5.71 -12.80
C LYS A 156 -20.65 6.84 -11.79
N ILE A 157 -19.61 7.62 -11.54
CA ILE A 157 -19.61 8.73 -10.58
C ILE A 157 -19.35 10.02 -11.36
N TYR A 158 -20.22 11.00 -11.18
CA TYR A 158 -20.18 12.30 -11.86
C TYR A 158 -20.04 13.38 -10.79
N GLY A 159 -18.96 14.17 -10.84
CA GLY A 159 -18.75 15.29 -9.93
C GLY A 159 -19.20 16.60 -10.56
N PHE A 160 -19.98 17.38 -9.82
CA PHE A 160 -20.46 18.70 -10.18
C PHE A 160 -19.89 19.70 -9.19
N LYS A 161 -19.28 20.76 -9.68
CA LYS A 161 -18.87 21.88 -8.85
C LYS A 161 -20.12 22.66 -8.42
N ASP A 162 -20.24 22.88 -7.11
CA ASP A 162 -21.29 23.73 -6.54
C ASP A 162 -21.09 25.22 -6.87
#